data_AF-A0A7N4NPF2-F1
#
_entry.id   AF-A0A7N4NPF2-F1
#
_cell.length_a   1.000
_cell.length_b   1.000
_cell.length_c   1.000
_cell.angle_alpha   90.00
_cell.angle_beta   90.00
_cell.angle_gamma   90.00
#
_symmetry.space_group_name_H-M   'P 1'
#
loop_
_entity.id
_entity.type
_entity.pdbx_description
1 polymer ?
#
loop_
_entity_poly.entity_id
_entity_poly.type
_entity_poly.pdbx_seq_one_letter_code
_entity_poly.pdbx_strand_id
1 'polypeptide(L)'
;MGLGAGGWPGAGSGGPFPAVVVSQRGPPRGVAPAPGMRTRGLLAAASAFWVPQETFGVVRVEWENPGEVGQTSKNQIKVDLVDENFTELRGEIAGPPDTPYEGGRYQLEIKIPETYPFNPPKVRFITKIWHPNISSVTGAICLDILKDQWAAAMTLRTVLLSLQALLAAAEPDDPQDAVVANQYKQNPEMFKQTARLWAHVYAGAPVSSPEYTKKIENLCAMGFDRNAVIVALSSKSWDVETATELLLSN
;
A
#
# COMPACT_ATOMS: atom_id res chain seq x y z
N MET A 1 36.11 46.05 40.07
CA MET A 1 36.16 46.77 38.78
C MET A 1 36.79 45.80 37.79
N GLY A 2 36.18 45.24 36.75
CA GLY A 2 34.92 45.43 36.05
C GLY A 2 35.19 44.90 34.62
N LEU A 3 34.20 44.23 34.02
CA LEU A 3 34.06 43.93 32.58
C LEU A 3 35.01 42.85 32.01
N GLY A 4 34.59 41.87 31.20
CA GLY A 4 33.28 41.53 30.66
C GLY A 4 33.35 40.16 29.97
N ALA A 5 32.32 39.34 30.16
CA ALA A 5 32.16 38.02 29.55
C ALA A 5 31.72 38.16 28.09
N GLY A 6 32.44 37.54 27.16
CA GLY A 6 32.03 37.38 25.76
C GLY A 6 31.13 36.15 25.62
N GLY A 7 29.82 36.39 25.60
CA GLY A 7 28.78 35.39 25.38
C GLY A 7 28.67 34.98 23.92
N TRP A 8 28.35 33.70 23.72
CA TRP A 8 27.81 33.15 22.48
C TRP A 8 26.34 33.59 22.33
N PRO A 9 25.87 34.08 21.17
CA PRO A 9 24.44 34.05 20.85
C PRO A 9 24.09 32.61 20.45
N GLY A 10 23.09 31.92 21.00
CA GLY A 10 21.78 32.40 21.39
C GLY A 10 20.79 31.60 20.54
N ALA A 11 20.17 30.59 21.16
CA ALA A 11 19.13 29.77 20.56
C ALA A 11 17.99 30.66 20.03
N GLY A 12 17.74 30.62 18.73
CA GLY A 12 16.61 31.27 18.07
C GLY A 12 15.55 30.22 17.77
N SER A 13 14.49 30.23 18.57
CA SER A 13 13.22 29.54 18.34
C SER A 13 12.73 29.71 16.90
N GLY A 14 12.68 28.61 16.14
CA GLY A 14 11.94 28.53 14.89
C GLY A 14 10.45 28.66 15.20
N GLY A 15 9.94 29.89 15.17
CA GLY A 15 8.51 30.16 15.16
C GLY A 15 7.88 29.57 13.90
N PRO A 16 6.64 29.05 13.97
CA PRO A 16 5.96 28.52 12.80
C PRO A 16 5.67 29.66 11.82
N PHE A 17 6.00 29.42 10.54
CA PHE A 17 5.52 30.23 9.43
C PHE A 17 3.98 30.33 9.48
N PRO A 18 3.39 31.46 9.09
CA PRO A 18 1.99 31.74 9.34
C PRO A 18 1.09 30.78 8.56
N ALA A 19 0.26 30.02 9.28
CA ALA A 19 -0.90 29.38 8.71
C ALA A 19 -1.80 30.47 8.09
N VAL A 20 -2.02 30.40 6.79
CA VAL A 20 -3.04 31.20 6.12
C VAL A 20 -4.40 30.72 6.61
N VAL A 21 -4.97 31.44 7.58
CA VAL A 21 -6.35 31.24 8.03
C VAL A 21 -7.27 31.85 6.98
N VAL A 22 -7.84 31.01 6.11
CA VAL A 22 -9.01 31.41 5.33
C VAL A 22 -10.19 31.45 6.29
N SER A 23 -10.56 32.67 6.69
CA SER A 23 -11.73 32.98 7.50
C SER A 23 -13.01 32.56 6.77
N GLN A 24 -13.59 31.43 7.15
CA GLN A 24 -14.93 31.04 6.71
C GLN A 24 -15.95 31.85 7.52
N ARG A 25 -16.59 32.83 6.87
CA ARG A 25 -17.81 33.44 7.39
C ARG A 25 -18.87 32.35 7.45
N GLY A 26 -19.37 32.08 8.66
CA GLY A 26 -20.49 31.17 8.86
C GLY A 26 -21.77 31.67 8.17
N PRO A 27 -22.72 30.78 7.87
CA PRO A 27 -23.97 31.13 7.22
C PRO A 27 -24.86 32.00 8.15
N PRO A 28 -25.75 32.84 7.60
CA PRO A 28 -26.60 33.70 8.41
C PRO A 28 -27.57 32.88 9.27
N ARG A 29 -27.74 33.31 10.53
CA ARG A 29 -28.71 32.75 11.46
C ARG A 29 -30.13 33.11 11.04
N GLY A 30 -31.03 32.13 11.07
CA GLY A 30 -32.41 32.35 11.50
C GLY A 30 -33.50 31.91 10.54
N VAL A 31 -34.02 30.68 10.74
CA VAL A 31 -35.46 30.41 10.66
C VAL A 31 -35.80 29.45 11.80
N ALA A 32 -36.68 29.86 12.72
CA ALA A 32 -37.13 29.07 13.85
C ALA A 32 -38.17 28.02 13.42
N PRO A 33 -38.23 26.82 14.03
CA PRO A 33 -39.38 25.93 13.85
C PRO A 33 -40.51 26.25 14.85
N ALA A 34 -41.75 26.13 14.38
CA ALA A 34 -42.97 26.28 15.16
C ALA A 34 -43.18 25.11 16.16
N PRO A 35 -43.96 25.29 17.25
CA PRO A 35 -44.01 24.31 18.34
C PRO A 35 -45.16 23.30 18.17
N GLY A 36 -44.88 22.04 18.52
CA GLY A 36 -45.89 21.11 19.02
C GLY A 36 -46.03 19.78 18.29
N MET A 37 -45.29 18.76 18.73
CA MET A 37 -45.84 17.43 19.04
C MET A 37 -44.75 16.54 19.65
N ARG A 38 -45.06 15.97 20.81
CA ARG A 38 -44.28 14.91 21.45
C ARG A 38 -44.66 13.56 20.84
N THR A 39 -43.70 12.81 20.34
CA THR A 39 -43.74 11.34 20.34
C THR A 39 -42.32 10.78 20.51
N ARG A 40 -42.22 9.76 21.36
CA ARG A 40 -41.01 8.96 21.65
C ARG A 40 -40.66 8.09 20.44
N GLY A 41 -39.36 7.94 20.17
CA GLY A 41 -38.82 6.89 19.30
C GLY A 41 -37.36 7.18 18.94
N LEU A 42 -36.47 6.19 19.16
CA LEU A 42 -35.08 6.19 18.70
C LEU A 42 -34.98 6.70 17.25
N LEU A 43 -33.95 7.50 16.95
CA LEU A 43 -33.26 7.53 15.66
C LEU A 43 -31.96 8.33 15.82
N ALA A 44 -30.84 7.66 15.63
CA ALA A 44 -29.54 8.29 15.43
C ALA A 44 -29.65 9.24 14.24
N ALA A 45 -29.25 10.50 14.44
CA ALA A 45 -29.13 11.47 13.38
C ALA A 45 -27.99 11.05 12.45
N ALA A 46 -28.29 10.24 11.45
CA ALA A 46 -27.47 10.17 10.25
C ALA A 46 -27.60 11.53 9.57
N SER A 47 -26.64 12.42 9.84
CA SER A 47 -26.43 13.61 9.02
C SER A 47 -25.98 13.13 7.64
N ALA A 48 -26.94 12.85 6.76
CA ALA A 48 -26.72 12.74 5.35
C ALA A 48 -26.19 14.10 4.88
N PHE A 49 -24.87 14.24 4.84
CA PHE A 49 -24.24 15.38 4.19
C PHE A 49 -24.56 15.26 2.70
N TRP A 50 -25.37 16.20 2.23
CA TRP A 50 -25.55 16.48 0.83
C TRP A 50 -24.18 16.83 0.23
N VAL A 51 -23.60 15.91 -0.53
CA VAL A 51 -22.37 16.17 -1.28
C VAL A 51 -22.79 16.86 -2.58
N PRO A 52 -22.37 18.12 -2.83
CA PRO A 52 -22.67 18.79 -4.08
C PRO A 52 -22.10 18.00 -5.25
N GLN A 53 -22.87 17.84 -6.33
CA GLN A 53 -22.53 17.00 -7.48
C GLN A 53 -21.50 17.64 -8.44
N GLU A 54 -20.72 18.62 -7.97
CA GLU A 54 -19.81 19.43 -8.79
C GLU A 54 -18.37 19.39 -8.29
N THR A 55 -17.72 18.24 -8.41
CA THR A 55 -16.25 18.14 -8.60
C THR A 55 -15.95 16.86 -9.38
N PHE A 56 -16.29 16.85 -10.66
CA PHE A 56 -15.71 15.89 -11.61
C PHE A 56 -14.27 16.33 -11.86
N GLY A 57 -13.29 15.60 -11.32
CA GLY A 57 -11.85 15.85 -11.56
C GLY A 57 -10.94 15.80 -10.33
N VAL A 58 -11.46 15.63 -9.12
CA VAL A 58 -10.62 15.51 -7.91
C VAL A 58 -10.50 14.04 -7.55
N VAL A 59 -9.27 13.52 -7.49
CA VAL A 59 -8.96 12.22 -6.90
C VAL A 59 -9.60 12.17 -5.51
N ARG A 60 -10.62 11.32 -5.34
CA ARG A 60 -11.27 11.14 -4.02
C ARG A 60 -10.33 10.34 -3.12
N VAL A 61 -9.46 11.05 -2.41
CA VAL A 61 -8.74 10.53 -1.25
C VAL A 61 -9.68 10.67 -0.05
N GLU A 62 -10.34 9.58 0.32
CA GLU A 62 -11.11 9.53 1.57
C GLU A 62 -10.14 9.51 2.76
N TRP A 63 -10.09 10.59 3.52
CA TRP A 63 -9.42 10.63 4.81
C TRP A 63 -10.41 10.10 5.87
N GLU A 64 -10.08 9.00 6.55
CA GLU A 64 -10.86 8.57 7.72
C GLU A 64 -10.69 9.58 8.86
N ASN A 65 -11.81 10.01 9.46
CA ASN A 65 -11.82 10.86 10.65
C ASN A 65 -11.09 10.14 11.80
N PRO A 66 -10.15 10.78 12.51
CA PRO A 66 -9.34 10.14 13.55
C PRO A 66 -10.12 9.73 14.83
N GLY A 67 -11.45 9.84 14.84
CA GLY A 67 -12.28 9.80 16.05
C GLY A 67 -12.82 8.43 16.49
N GLU A 68 -13.10 7.47 15.60
CA GLU A 68 -13.88 6.28 16.01
C GLU A 68 -13.56 5.01 15.21
N VAL A 69 -12.44 4.33 15.50
CA VAL A 69 -12.31 2.87 15.33
C VAL A 69 -11.22 2.35 16.29
N GLY A 70 -11.48 1.21 16.93
CA GLY A 70 -10.57 0.49 17.82
C GLY A 70 -9.15 0.31 17.26
N GLN A 71 -8.20 0.21 18.17
CA GLN A 71 -6.76 0.46 17.99
C GLN A 71 -5.99 -0.54 17.09
N THR A 72 -6.69 -1.39 16.33
CA THR A 72 -6.12 -2.43 15.46
C THR A 72 -6.29 -2.13 13.96
N SER A 73 -7.20 -1.23 13.58
CA SER A 73 -7.59 -1.00 12.17
C SER A 73 -6.78 0.08 11.45
N LYS A 74 -6.00 0.90 12.19
CA LYS A 74 -5.57 2.23 11.72
C LYS A 74 -4.48 2.26 10.63
N ASN A 75 -3.84 1.14 10.29
CA ASN A 75 -2.64 1.14 9.44
C ASN A 75 -2.69 0.17 8.23
N GLN A 76 -3.87 -0.30 7.81
CA GLN A 76 -3.95 -1.30 6.73
C GLN A 76 -3.60 -0.75 5.35
N ILE A 77 -3.98 0.49 5.05
CA ILE A 77 -3.71 1.14 3.76
C ILE A 77 -3.30 2.60 3.97
N LYS A 78 -2.44 3.12 3.11
CA LYS A 78 -1.97 4.52 3.10
C LYS A 78 -1.80 5.00 1.67
N VAL A 79 -1.99 6.29 1.44
CA VAL A 79 -1.64 6.98 0.19
C VAL A 79 -0.88 8.25 0.53
N ASP A 80 0.27 8.43 -0.10
CA ASP A 80 1.08 9.65 -0.05
C ASP A 80 1.10 10.31 -1.43
N LEU A 81 1.12 11.65 -1.45
CA LEU A 81 1.33 12.42 -2.67
C LEU A 81 2.82 12.37 -3.05
N VAL A 82 3.13 12.09 -4.31
CA VAL A 82 4.51 12.15 -4.83
C VAL A 82 4.75 13.46 -5.56
N ASP A 83 3.74 13.95 -6.27
CA ASP A 83 3.78 15.20 -7.01
C ASP A 83 2.72 16.21 -6.54
N GLU A 84 2.91 17.47 -6.90
CA GLU A 84 1.94 18.55 -6.64
C GLU A 84 0.73 18.49 -7.58
N ASN A 85 0.87 17.79 -8.72
CA ASN A 85 -0.15 17.69 -9.75
C ASN A 85 -1.11 16.50 -9.57
N PHE A 86 -0.94 15.71 -8.49
CA PHE A 86 -1.75 14.54 -8.18
C PHE A 86 -1.75 13.45 -9.26
N THR A 87 -0.75 13.45 -10.15
CA THR A 87 -0.62 12.47 -11.24
C THR A 87 0.16 11.24 -10.80
N GLU A 88 0.99 11.36 -9.76
CA GLU A 88 1.75 10.27 -9.17
C GLU A 88 1.53 10.20 -7.66
N LEU A 89 1.13 9.02 -7.21
CA LEU A 89 0.82 8.74 -5.82
C LEU A 89 1.59 7.50 -5.38
N ARG A 90 1.93 7.45 -4.10
CA ARG A 90 2.55 6.27 -3.48
C ARG A 90 1.55 5.64 -2.53
N GLY A 91 1.06 4.47 -2.91
CA GLY A 91 0.23 3.65 -2.04
C GLY A 91 1.09 2.79 -1.12
N GLU A 92 0.53 2.38 0.01
CA GLU A 92 1.11 1.34 0.84
C GLU A 92 0.00 0.48 1.45
N ILE A 93 0.16 -0.84 1.39
CA ILE A 93 -0.79 -1.79 1.99
C ILE A 93 -0.06 -2.72 2.96
N ALA A 94 -0.71 -3.04 4.07
CA ALA A 94 -0.25 -4.07 5.00
C ALA A 94 -0.63 -5.46 4.47
N GLY A 95 0.29 -6.42 4.60
CA GLY A 95 0.00 -7.82 4.30
C GLY A 95 -1.14 -8.34 5.20
N PRO A 96 -2.15 -9.02 4.64
CA PRO A 96 -3.28 -9.52 5.42
C PRO A 96 -2.82 -10.55 6.48
N PRO A 97 -3.51 -10.64 7.63
CA PRO A 97 -3.24 -11.68 8.63
C PRO A 97 -3.49 -13.08 8.06
N ASP A 98 -2.84 -14.10 8.63
CA ASP A 98 -2.96 -15.50 8.24
C ASP A 98 -2.49 -15.81 6.80
N THR A 99 -1.77 -14.88 6.18
CA THR A 99 -1.15 -15.04 4.85
C THR A 99 0.38 -15.10 4.99
N PRO A 100 1.13 -15.58 3.98
CA PRO A 100 2.59 -15.46 3.98
C PRO A 100 3.09 -14.01 3.97
N TYR A 101 2.21 -13.03 3.73
CA TYR A 101 2.53 -11.60 3.65
C TYR A 101 2.35 -10.87 4.98
N GLU A 102 1.79 -11.52 5.99
CA GLU A 102 1.49 -10.94 7.30
C GLU A 102 2.72 -10.25 7.93
N GLY A 103 2.50 -9.06 8.48
CA GLY A 103 3.55 -8.23 9.07
C GLY A 103 4.42 -7.48 8.06
N GLY A 104 4.29 -7.77 6.76
CA GLY A 104 4.93 -7.01 5.69
C GLY A 104 4.17 -5.74 5.31
N ARG A 105 4.89 -4.73 4.80
CA ARG A 105 4.29 -3.54 4.18
C ARG A 105 4.74 -3.40 2.72
N TYR A 106 3.78 -3.20 1.83
CA TYR A 106 4.00 -3.23 0.39
C TYR A 106 3.72 -1.87 -0.23
N GLN A 107 4.76 -1.23 -0.76
CA GLN A 107 4.65 0.04 -1.46
C GLN A 107 4.18 -0.17 -2.89
N LEU A 108 3.31 0.73 -3.33
CA LEU A 108 2.68 0.75 -4.63
C LEU A 108 2.97 2.07 -5.32
N GLU A 109 3.30 2.01 -6.60
CA GLU A 109 3.30 3.14 -7.51
C GLU A 109 1.90 3.25 -8.11
N ILE A 110 1.29 4.42 -8.03
CA ILE A 110 -0.05 4.70 -8.55
C ILE A 110 0.07 5.91 -9.46
N LYS A 111 -0.22 5.72 -10.75
CA LYS A 111 -0.24 6.79 -11.75
C LYS A 111 -1.65 7.05 -12.23
N ILE A 112 -2.11 8.28 -12.07
CA ILE A 112 -3.44 8.71 -12.49
C ILE A 112 -3.37 9.12 -13.97
N PRO A 113 -4.11 8.46 -14.88
CA PRO A 113 -4.16 8.88 -16.28
C PRO A 113 -4.96 10.18 -16.43
N GLU A 114 -4.69 10.94 -17.49
CA GLU A 114 -5.47 12.14 -17.85
C GLU A 114 -6.96 11.84 -18.08
N THR A 115 -7.30 10.59 -18.40
CA THR A 115 -8.66 10.11 -18.63
C THR A 115 -9.36 9.59 -17.36
N TYR A 116 -8.75 9.74 -16.18
CA TYR A 116 -9.41 9.43 -14.91
C TYR A 116 -10.62 10.36 -14.68
N PRO A 117 -11.77 9.86 -14.18
CA PRO A 117 -12.04 8.52 -13.66
C PRO A 117 -12.61 7.52 -14.68
N PHE A 118 -12.60 7.82 -15.99
CA PHE A 118 -13.14 6.92 -17.00
C PHE A 118 -12.20 5.74 -17.29
N ASN A 119 -10.89 5.90 -17.09
CA ASN A 119 -9.92 4.82 -17.09
C ASN A 119 -9.32 4.59 -15.68
N PRO A 120 -8.93 3.34 -15.36
CA PRO A 120 -8.34 3.01 -14.07
C PRO A 120 -6.97 3.67 -13.88
N PRO A 121 -6.55 3.90 -12.62
CA PRO A 121 -5.16 4.24 -12.33
C PRO A 121 -4.23 3.09 -12.71
N LYS A 122 -3.02 3.41 -13.17
CA LYS A 122 -1.97 2.40 -13.38
C LYS A 122 -1.29 2.11 -12.05
N VAL A 123 -1.41 0.89 -11.56
CA VAL A 123 -0.84 0.48 -10.27
C VAL A 123 0.21 -0.59 -10.45
N ARG A 124 1.32 -0.49 -9.73
CA ARG A 124 2.42 -1.46 -9.74
C ARG A 124 3.04 -1.59 -8.36
N PHE A 125 3.44 -2.80 -7.97
CA PHE A 125 4.22 -3.00 -6.75
C PHE A 125 5.65 -2.45 -6.91
N ILE A 126 6.03 -1.55 -6.01
CA ILE A 126 7.42 -1.10 -5.84
C ILE A 126 8.15 -2.13 -4.98
N THR A 127 7.53 -2.57 -3.89
CA THR A 127 8.05 -3.64 -3.04
C THR A 127 7.96 -4.97 -3.80
N LYS A 128 9.11 -5.66 -3.97
CA LYS A 128 9.15 -7.00 -4.57
C LYS A 128 8.28 -7.97 -3.76
N ILE A 129 7.51 -8.80 -4.47
CA ILE A 129 6.58 -9.75 -3.87
C ILE A 129 6.53 -11.04 -4.69
N TRP A 130 6.34 -12.17 -4.01
CA TRP A 130 6.15 -13.47 -4.62
C TRP A 130 4.66 -13.83 -4.56
N HIS A 131 3.93 -13.60 -5.65
CA HIS A 131 2.48 -13.83 -5.72
C HIS A 131 2.05 -14.22 -7.15
N PRO A 132 1.13 -15.18 -7.37
CA PRO A 132 0.75 -15.63 -8.72
C PRO A 132 0.26 -14.51 -9.65
N ASN A 133 -0.51 -13.56 -9.12
CA ASN A 133 -1.09 -12.43 -9.88
C ASN A 133 -0.23 -11.16 -9.88
N ILE A 134 1.01 -11.21 -9.38
CA ILE A 134 1.94 -10.06 -9.38
C ILE A 134 3.30 -10.50 -9.92
N SER A 135 3.84 -9.78 -10.90
CA SER A 135 5.15 -10.09 -11.47
C SER A 135 6.26 -9.96 -10.44
N SER A 136 7.02 -11.03 -10.22
CA SER A 136 8.17 -11.06 -9.29
C SER A 136 9.32 -10.14 -9.72
N VAL A 137 9.39 -9.80 -11.01
CA VAL A 137 10.41 -8.94 -11.61
C VAL A 137 9.99 -7.48 -11.61
N THR A 138 8.80 -7.19 -12.14
CA THR A 138 8.36 -5.81 -12.44
C THR A 138 7.38 -5.24 -11.42
N GLY A 139 6.69 -6.09 -10.67
CA GLY A 139 5.56 -5.69 -9.81
C GLY A 139 4.28 -5.37 -10.57
N ALA A 140 4.20 -5.66 -11.88
CA ALA A 140 2.95 -5.57 -12.65
C ALA A 140 1.87 -6.47 -12.04
N ILE A 141 0.61 -6.04 -12.12
CA ILE A 141 -0.53 -6.67 -11.42
C ILE A 141 -1.54 -7.16 -12.45
N CYS A 142 -1.99 -8.41 -12.32
CA CYS A 142 -3.18 -8.90 -13.00
C CYS A 142 -4.37 -8.78 -12.05
N LEU A 143 -5.20 -7.75 -12.24
CA LEU A 143 -6.45 -7.55 -11.52
C LEU A 143 -7.48 -6.94 -12.47
N ASP A 144 -8.68 -7.51 -12.51
CA ASP A 144 -9.79 -7.17 -13.41
C ASP A 144 -10.25 -5.71 -13.25
N ILE A 145 -10.34 -5.20 -12.02
CA ILE A 145 -10.73 -3.81 -11.74
C ILE A 145 -9.70 -2.79 -12.24
N LEU A 146 -8.46 -3.21 -12.54
CA LEU A 146 -7.44 -2.36 -13.16
C LEU A 146 -7.44 -2.48 -14.70
N LYS A 147 -8.39 -3.25 -15.26
CA LYS A 147 -8.53 -3.54 -16.69
C LYS A 147 -9.96 -3.22 -17.15
N ASP A 148 -10.76 -4.25 -17.40
CA ASP A 148 -12.07 -4.20 -18.04
C ASP A 148 -13.23 -4.05 -17.04
N GLN A 149 -13.03 -4.41 -15.76
CA GLN A 149 -14.05 -4.27 -14.71
C GLN A 149 -13.95 -2.93 -13.95
N TRP A 150 -13.19 -1.97 -14.47
CA TRP A 150 -13.10 -0.63 -13.88
C TRP A 150 -14.43 0.11 -13.99
N ALA A 151 -14.90 0.68 -12.87
CA ALA A 151 -16.03 1.59 -12.85
C ALA A 151 -15.59 2.96 -12.33
N ALA A 152 -16.05 4.04 -12.97
CA ALA A 152 -15.72 5.41 -12.56
C ALA A 152 -16.17 5.79 -11.14
N ALA A 153 -17.00 4.96 -10.50
CA ALA A 153 -17.40 5.09 -9.10
C ALA A 153 -16.36 4.51 -8.11
N MET A 154 -15.39 3.74 -8.58
CA MET A 154 -14.33 3.17 -7.75
C MET A 154 -13.34 4.25 -7.30
N THR A 155 -12.83 4.10 -6.07
CA THR A 155 -11.89 5.02 -5.45
C THR A 155 -10.52 4.38 -5.28
N LEU A 156 -9.49 5.17 -4.97
CA LEU A 156 -8.18 4.62 -4.61
C LEU A 156 -8.28 3.70 -3.39
N ARG A 157 -9.15 4.03 -2.43
CA ARG A 157 -9.42 3.19 -1.26
C ARG A 157 -9.92 1.81 -1.67
N THR A 158 -10.89 1.73 -2.59
CA THR A 158 -11.39 0.43 -3.07
C THR A 158 -10.32 -0.35 -3.82
N VAL A 159 -9.49 0.32 -4.64
CA VAL A 159 -8.37 -0.34 -5.33
C VAL A 159 -7.38 -0.95 -4.33
N LEU A 160 -6.97 -0.20 -3.31
CA LEU A 160 -6.02 -0.70 -2.29
C LEU A 160 -6.58 -1.87 -1.48
N LEU A 161 -7.87 -1.82 -1.12
CA LEU A 161 -8.53 -2.92 -0.43
C LEU A 161 -8.66 -4.16 -1.32
N SER A 162 -8.96 -4.00 -2.61
CA SER A 162 -8.97 -5.11 -3.57
C SER A 162 -7.59 -5.73 -3.75
N LEU A 163 -6.52 -4.94 -3.75
CA LEU A 163 -5.14 -5.46 -3.77
C LEU A 163 -4.81 -6.24 -2.50
N GLN A 164 -5.26 -5.76 -1.33
CA GLN A 164 -5.09 -6.49 -0.08
C GLN A 164 -5.89 -7.81 -0.07
N ALA A 165 -7.11 -7.82 -0.61
CA ALA A 165 -7.91 -9.03 -0.79
C ALA A 165 -7.23 -10.02 -1.75
N LEU A 166 -6.62 -9.53 -2.84
CA LEU A 166 -5.86 -10.34 -3.78
C LEU A 166 -4.70 -11.08 -3.08
N LEU A 167 -4.00 -10.42 -2.15
CA LEU A 167 -2.93 -11.08 -1.36
C LEU A 167 -3.44 -12.21 -0.45
N ALA A 168 -4.71 -12.16 -0.04
CA ALA A 168 -5.32 -13.22 0.76
C ALA A 168 -5.90 -14.36 -0.11
N ALA A 169 -6.33 -14.05 -1.32
CA ALA A 169 -6.95 -14.98 -2.25
C ALA A 169 -6.35 -14.83 -3.66
N ALA A 170 -5.23 -15.52 -3.87
CA ALA A 170 -4.59 -15.58 -5.19
C ALA A 170 -5.46 -16.36 -6.19
N GLU A 171 -5.42 -15.95 -7.46
CA GLU A 171 -6.10 -16.61 -8.57
C GLU A 171 -5.06 -17.21 -9.53
N PRO A 172 -4.58 -18.44 -9.28
CA PRO A 172 -3.46 -19.00 -10.04
C PRO A 172 -3.86 -19.50 -11.43
N ASP A 173 -5.15 -19.53 -11.78
CA ASP A 173 -5.62 -19.92 -13.12
C ASP A 173 -5.56 -18.77 -14.14
N ASP A 174 -5.50 -17.51 -13.68
CA ASP A 174 -5.17 -16.32 -14.49
C ASP A 174 -3.91 -15.59 -13.95
N PRO A 175 -2.72 -16.20 -14.07
CA PRO A 175 -1.53 -15.71 -13.42
C PRO A 175 -0.85 -14.55 -14.17
N GLN A 176 -0.24 -13.66 -13.41
CA GLN A 176 0.69 -12.66 -13.94
C GLN A 176 2.12 -13.20 -14.03
N ASP A 177 2.47 -14.15 -13.16
CA ASP A 177 3.77 -14.79 -13.11
C ASP A 177 3.60 -16.32 -13.13
N ALA A 178 3.91 -16.93 -14.28
CA ALA A 178 3.69 -18.36 -14.52
C ALA A 178 4.58 -19.25 -13.62
N VAL A 179 5.78 -18.80 -13.26
CA VAL A 179 6.69 -19.57 -12.40
C VAL A 179 6.12 -19.62 -10.98
N VAL A 180 5.70 -18.47 -10.46
CA VAL A 180 5.09 -18.36 -9.13
C VAL A 180 3.80 -19.16 -9.06
N ALA A 181 2.93 -19.03 -10.08
CA ALA A 181 1.68 -19.77 -10.15
C ALA A 181 1.88 -21.28 -10.24
N ASN A 182 2.89 -21.74 -11.00
CA ASN A 182 3.23 -23.15 -11.05
C ASN A 182 3.69 -23.68 -9.69
N GLN A 183 4.54 -22.94 -8.98
CA GLN A 183 4.96 -23.29 -7.62
C GLN A 183 3.76 -23.32 -6.65
N TYR A 184 2.86 -22.34 -6.75
CA TYR A 184 1.63 -22.26 -5.94
C TYR A 184 0.77 -23.52 -6.10
N LYS A 185 0.55 -23.98 -7.34
CA LYS A 185 -0.29 -25.16 -7.62
C LYS A 185 0.42 -26.48 -7.27
N GLN A 186 1.70 -26.61 -7.62
CA GLN A 186 2.43 -27.89 -7.48
C GLN A 186 2.98 -28.11 -6.07
N ASN A 187 3.38 -27.05 -5.37
CA ASN A 187 3.96 -27.14 -4.03
C ASN A 187 3.55 -25.94 -3.16
N PRO A 188 2.32 -25.97 -2.59
CA PRO A 188 1.78 -24.88 -1.78
C PRO A 188 2.65 -24.51 -0.56
N GLU A 189 3.30 -25.50 0.07
CA GLU A 189 4.16 -25.26 1.23
C GLU A 189 5.44 -24.53 0.83
N MET A 190 6.10 -24.96 -0.26
CA MET A 190 7.25 -24.24 -0.80
C MET A 190 6.88 -22.82 -1.21
N PHE A 191 5.73 -22.63 -1.87
CA PHE A 191 5.22 -21.29 -2.18
C PHE A 191 5.07 -20.44 -0.91
N LYS A 192 4.42 -20.98 0.15
CA LYS A 192 4.20 -20.26 1.41
C LYS A 192 5.51 -19.83 2.06
N GLN A 193 6.51 -20.71 2.10
CA GLN A 193 7.83 -20.39 2.66
C GLN A 193 8.60 -19.39 1.79
N THR A 194 8.49 -19.50 0.47
CA THR A 194 9.10 -18.56 -0.49
C THR A 194 8.47 -17.17 -0.35
N ALA A 195 7.15 -17.08 -0.33
CA ALA A 195 6.41 -15.84 -0.14
C ALA A 195 6.72 -15.18 1.22
N ARG A 196 6.81 -15.97 2.30
CA ARG A 196 7.25 -15.48 3.62
C ARG A 196 8.67 -14.93 3.62
N LEU A 197 9.60 -15.62 2.95
CA LEU A 197 10.95 -15.11 2.79
C LEU A 197 10.95 -13.78 2.02
N TRP A 198 10.22 -13.68 0.91
CA TRP A 198 10.13 -12.44 0.15
C TRP A 198 9.50 -11.31 1.00
N ALA A 199 8.47 -11.62 1.78
CA ALA A 199 7.88 -10.67 2.72
C ALA A 199 8.91 -10.22 3.78
N HIS A 200 9.72 -11.13 4.31
CA HIS A 200 10.77 -10.81 5.28
C HIS A 200 11.85 -9.91 4.67
N VAL A 201 12.38 -10.27 3.50
CA VAL A 201 13.50 -9.57 2.86
C VAL A 201 13.08 -8.22 2.28
N TYR A 202 11.90 -8.14 1.66
CA TYR A 202 11.49 -6.95 0.88
C TYR A 202 10.44 -6.10 1.57
N ALA A 203 9.60 -6.67 2.42
CA ALA A 203 8.46 -5.98 3.04
C ALA A 203 8.60 -5.79 4.56
N GLY A 204 9.69 -6.26 5.18
CA GLY A 204 9.95 -6.12 6.61
C GLY A 204 9.11 -7.05 7.50
N ALA A 205 8.56 -8.13 6.95
CA ALA A 205 7.84 -9.13 7.72
C ALA A 205 8.76 -9.87 8.72
N PRO A 206 8.22 -10.46 9.80
CA PRO A 206 9.01 -11.24 10.75
C PRO A 206 9.60 -12.52 10.14
N VAL A 207 10.46 -13.19 10.93
CA VAL A 207 11.42 -14.26 10.56
C VAL A 207 10.90 -15.25 9.50
N SER A 208 11.73 -15.47 8.48
CA SER A 208 11.57 -16.49 7.43
C SER A 208 12.28 -17.82 7.75
N SER A 209 12.12 -18.82 6.88
CA SER A 209 12.81 -20.11 6.99
C SER A 209 14.35 -19.97 7.09
N PRO A 210 14.99 -20.45 8.18
CA PRO A 210 16.45 -20.43 8.32
C PRO A 210 17.19 -21.23 7.24
N GLU A 211 16.55 -22.28 6.71
CA GLU A 211 17.13 -23.10 5.64
C GLU A 211 17.32 -22.28 4.36
N TYR A 212 16.32 -21.49 3.99
CA TYR A 212 16.36 -20.66 2.79
C TYR A 212 17.37 -19.53 2.94
N THR A 213 17.43 -18.92 4.13
CA THR A 213 18.44 -17.91 4.46
C THR A 213 19.85 -18.46 4.29
N LYS A 214 20.12 -19.69 4.78
CA LYS A 214 21.43 -20.34 4.61
C LYS A 214 21.78 -20.58 3.13
N LYS A 215 20.83 -21.03 2.31
CA LYS A 215 21.05 -21.22 0.86
C LYS A 215 21.39 -19.90 0.16
N ILE A 216 20.71 -18.82 0.52
CA ILE A 216 20.98 -17.48 -0.01
C ILE A 216 22.37 -17.01 0.40
N GLU A 217 22.72 -17.13 1.68
CA GLU A 217 24.04 -16.72 2.21
C GLU A 217 25.18 -17.47 1.53
N ASN A 218 25.03 -18.78 1.30
CA ASN A 218 26.02 -19.58 0.59
C ASN A 218 26.30 -19.05 -0.83
N LEU A 219 25.24 -18.77 -1.61
CA LEU A 219 25.40 -18.24 -2.97
C LEU A 219 25.89 -16.77 -2.96
N CYS A 220 25.45 -15.96 -2.00
CA CYS A 220 25.99 -14.60 -1.82
C CYS A 220 27.48 -14.63 -1.47
N ALA A 221 27.94 -15.61 -0.69
CA ALA A 221 29.37 -15.78 -0.36
C ALA A 221 30.23 -16.15 -1.58
N MET A 222 29.61 -16.68 -2.64
CA MET A 222 30.26 -16.91 -3.95
C MET A 222 30.36 -15.63 -4.80
N GLY A 223 29.81 -14.50 -4.34
CA GLY A 223 29.89 -13.19 -4.99
C GLY A 223 28.69 -12.81 -5.85
N PHE A 224 27.63 -13.63 -5.88
CA PHE A 224 26.41 -13.30 -6.61
C PHE A 224 25.58 -12.22 -5.90
N ASP A 225 24.90 -11.37 -6.68
CA ASP A 225 23.97 -10.37 -6.14
C ASP A 225 22.83 -11.03 -5.35
N ARG A 226 22.51 -10.48 -4.18
CA ARG A 226 21.53 -11.06 -3.26
C ARG A 226 20.13 -11.16 -3.89
N ASN A 227 19.71 -10.18 -4.69
CA ASN A 227 18.40 -10.21 -5.32
C ASN A 227 18.36 -11.23 -6.45
N ALA A 228 19.42 -11.29 -7.25
CA ALA A 228 19.58 -12.31 -8.29
C ALA A 228 19.52 -13.72 -7.69
N VAL A 229 20.23 -13.95 -6.57
CA VAL A 229 20.23 -15.21 -5.82
C VAL A 229 18.83 -15.60 -5.34
N ILE A 230 18.11 -14.67 -4.71
CA ILE A 230 16.75 -14.92 -4.20
C ILE A 230 15.82 -15.29 -5.36
N VAL A 231 15.86 -14.55 -6.47
CA VAL A 231 15.03 -14.83 -7.66
C VAL A 231 15.38 -16.18 -8.26
N ALA A 232 16.67 -16.50 -8.42
CA ALA A 232 17.13 -17.76 -8.99
C ALA A 232 16.71 -18.96 -8.14
N LEU A 233 16.98 -18.93 -6.82
CA LEU A 233 16.58 -19.98 -5.89
C LEU A 233 15.05 -20.14 -5.85
N SER A 234 14.29 -19.04 -5.79
CA SER A 234 12.83 -19.09 -5.73
C SER A 234 12.24 -19.69 -7.01
N SER A 235 12.81 -19.34 -8.17
CA SER A 235 12.35 -19.82 -9.49
C SER A 235 12.78 -21.25 -9.80
N LYS A 236 13.83 -21.75 -9.13
CA LYS A 236 14.39 -23.11 -9.30
C LYS A 236 14.07 -24.00 -8.10
N SER A 237 12.92 -23.80 -7.46
CA SER A 237 12.42 -24.67 -6.38
C SER A 237 13.41 -24.88 -5.23
N TRP A 238 14.23 -23.87 -4.92
CA TRP A 238 15.27 -23.92 -3.89
C TRP A 238 16.36 -24.98 -4.10
N ASP A 239 16.54 -25.41 -5.35
CA ASP A 239 17.64 -26.25 -5.78
C ASP A 239 18.89 -25.39 -6.07
N VAL A 240 19.99 -25.69 -5.39
CA VAL A 240 21.20 -24.85 -5.42
C VAL A 240 21.95 -25.02 -6.74
N GLU A 241 21.97 -26.22 -7.32
CA GLU A 241 22.69 -26.52 -8.55
C GLU A 241 22.10 -25.76 -9.73
N THR A 242 20.80 -25.96 -9.98
CA THR A 242 20.09 -25.30 -11.09
C THR A 242 19.93 -23.79 -10.90
N ALA A 243 19.87 -23.30 -9.65
CA ALA A 243 19.92 -21.87 -9.36
C ALA A 243 21.30 -21.27 -9.67
N THR A 244 22.38 -22.00 -9.36
CA THR A 244 23.75 -21.57 -9.67
C THR A 244 23.98 -21.54 -11.18
N GLU A 245 23.52 -22.56 -11.91
CA GLU A 245 23.57 -22.57 -13.37
C GLU A 245 22.87 -21.35 -13.97
N LEU A 246 21.68 -21.00 -13.47
CA LEU A 246 20.95 -19.82 -13.90
C LEU A 246 21.74 -18.52 -13.61
N LEU A 247 22.35 -18.43 -12.44
CA LEU A 247 23.17 -17.26 -12.05
C LEU A 247 24.43 -17.10 -12.91
N LEU A 248 25.04 -18.21 -13.32
CA LEU A 248 26.23 -18.21 -14.19
C LEU A 248 25.89 -17.91 -15.65
N SER A 249 24.63 -18.09 -16.05
CA SER A 249 24.16 -17.82 -17.41
C SER A 249 23.77 -16.36 -17.67
N ASN A 250 23.71 -15.54 -16.63
CA ASN A 250 23.42 -14.10 -16.68
C ASN A 250 24.70 -13.26 -16.65
#